data_AF-A0A2B2C675-F1
#
_entry.id   AF-A0A2B2C675-F1
#
_cell.length_a   1.000
_cell.length_b   1.000
_cell.length_c   1.000
_cell.angle_alpha   90.00
_cell.angle_beta   90.00
_cell.angle_gamma   90.00
#
_symmetry.space_group_name_H-M   'P 1'
#
loop_
_entity.id
_entity.type
_entity.pdbx_description
1 polymer ?
#
loop_
_entity_poly.entity_id
_entity_poly.type
_entity_poly.pdbx_seq_one_letter_code
_entity_poly.pdbx_strand_id
1 'polypeptide(L)'
;MIEQILAEIEKYETIIIHRHVRPDPDAYGSQGGLAAILQESFPDKKIYAVGLEEPTLHYMRRLDVIEDEVYNGALVIVCDTANEERICDKRYTLGDKLIKIDHHPNEDPYGDLLWVDTSASSCSEMIYEFYLKGQAKGLKMNDSAARLLYAGIVGDTGRFLFPSTTEKTLGYAGELIHYNFSRTELFDKMYELDLNIVKLNGYILQNFELQENGVASVKLTKELLEEYNAKPAEASLLVGILGNVKGIKAWVFFIEEDEQIRVRLRSKGPVINVVARKFKGGGHPLASGASIYSWNEVDDVLKALGEVCETYSLSK
;
A
#
# COMPACT_ATOMS: atom_id res chain seq x y z
N MET A 1 -11.74 -12.99 -16.70
CA MET A 1 -10.43 -12.79 -16.05
C MET A 1 -10.27 -13.66 -14.81
N ILE A 2 -11.02 -13.44 -13.73
CA ILE A 2 -10.94 -14.24 -12.47
C ILE A 2 -10.95 -15.76 -12.72
N GLU A 3 -11.87 -16.26 -13.57
CA GLU A 3 -11.94 -17.69 -13.90
C GLU A 3 -10.71 -18.22 -14.64
N GLN A 4 -10.06 -17.39 -15.47
CA GLN A 4 -8.84 -17.75 -16.18
C GLN A 4 -7.66 -17.82 -15.21
N ILE A 5 -7.57 -16.86 -14.27
CA ILE A 5 -6.56 -16.89 -13.20
C ILE A 5 -6.69 -18.16 -12.36
N LEU A 6 -7.92 -18.50 -11.94
CA LEU A 6 -8.16 -19.73 -11.19
C LEU A 6 -7.82 -20.99 -12.00
N ALA A 7 -8.14 -21.02 -13.29
CA ALA A 7 -7.78 -22.14 -14.15
C ALA A 7 -6.26 -22.29 -14.34
N GLU A 8 -5.49 -21.21 -14.33
CA GLU A 8 -4.02 -21.30 -14.30
C GLU A 8 -3.55 -21.81 -12.93
N ILE A 9 -4.06 -21.26 -11.82
CA ILE A 9 -3.73 -21.73 -10.45
C ILE A 9 -3.96 -23.24 -10.29
N GLU A 10 -5.03 -23.78 -10.86
CA GLU A 10 -5.31 -25.22 -10.81
C GLU A 10 -4.26 -26.07 -11.55
N LYS A 11 -3.69 -25.56 -12.66
CA LYS A 11 -2.71 -26.27 -13.51
C LYS A 11 -1.30 -26.32 -12.92
N TYR A 12 -0.88 -25.32 -12.16
CA TYR A 12 0.50 -25.20 -11.67
C TYR A 12 0.64 -25.80 -10.27
N GLU A 13 1.67 -26.62 -10.06
CA GLU A 13 1.95 -27.24 -8.74
C GLU A 13 2.74 -26.32 -7.80
N THR A 14 3.48 -25.37 -8.36
CA THR A 14 4.23 -24.36 -7.61
C THR A 14 3.71 -22.97 -7.96
N ILE A 15 3.37 -22.19 -6.94
CA ILE A 15 2.85 -20.83 -7.07
C ILE A 15 3.70 -19.90 -6.19
N ILE A 16 4.21 -18.83 -6.78
CA ILE A 16 5.06 -17.86 -6.09
C ILE A 16 4.40 -16.49 -6.21
N ILE A 17 4.12 -15.87 -5.08
CA ILE A 17 3.38 -14.61 -5.01
C ILE A 17 4.33 -13.50 -4.59
N HIS A 18 4.38 -12.42 -5.36
CA HIS A 18 5.17 -11.22 -5.16
C HIS A 18 4.27 -10.00 -4.88
N ARG A 19 4.91 -8.90 -4.48
CA ARG A 19 4.30 -7.57 -4.33
C ARG A 19 5.35 -6.46 -4.50
N HIS A 20 4.99 -5.21 -4.24
CA HIS A 20 5.89 -4.08 -4.43
C HIS A 20 6.96 -3.93 -3.33
N VAL A 21 8.08 -3.25 -3.63
CA VAL A 21 9.11 -2.85 -2.65
C VAL A 21 8.58 -1.80 -1.67
N ARG A 22 9.11 -1.78 -0.44
CA ARG A 22 8.61 -0.95 0.68
C ARG A 22 7.10 -1.19 0.88
N PRO A 23 6.74 -2.43 1.25
CA PRO A 23 5.35 -2.88 1.30
C PRO A 23 4.56 -2.12 2.35
N ASP A 24 3.25 -2.03 2.14
CA ASP A 24 2.29 -1.54 3.11
C ASP A 24 1.32 -2.69 3.50
N PRO A 25 0.29 -2.43 4.33
CA PRO A 25 -0.65 -3.48 4.71
C PRO A 25 -1.40 -4.10 3.54
N ASP A 26 -1.64 -3.40 2.44
CA ASP A 26 -2.36 -3.98 1.30
C ASP A 26 -1.48 -4.93 0.49
N ALA A 27 -0.22 -4.58 0.31
CA ALA A 27 0.76 -5.48 -0.28
C ALA A 27 0.86 -6.81 0.50
N TYR A 28 0.93 -6.75 1.85
CA TYR A 28 0.93 -7.95 2.69
C TYR A 28 -0.43 -8.65 2.72
N GLY A 29 -1.53 -7.88 2.72
CA GLY A 29 -2.89 -8.39 2.78
C GLY A 29 -3.26 -9.16 1.53
N SER A 30 -2.98 -8.62 0.36
CA SER A 30 -3.25 -9.24 -0.94
C SER A 30 -2.33 -10.44 -1.20
N GLN A 31 -1.02 -10.27 -1.10
CA GLN A 31 -0.03 -11.34 -1.29
C GLN A 31 -0.25 -12.47 -0.29
N GLY A 32 -0.28 -12.14 1.00
CA GLY A 32 -0.39 -13.12 2.08
C GLY A 32 -1.78 -13.73 2.19
N GLY A 33 -2.82 -12.95 1.93
CA GLY A 33 -4.21 -13.41 1.90
C GLY A 33 -4.43 -14.40 0.76
N LEU A 34 -3.94 -14.11 -0.45
CA LEU A 34 -3.98 -15.04 -1.56
C LEU A 34 -3.19 -16.32 -1.24
N ALA A 35 -1.96 -16.19 -0.71
CA ALA A 35 -1.16 -17.35 -0.30
C ALA A 35 -1.93 -18.25 0.67
N ALA A 36 -2.54 -17.67 1.71
CA ALA A 36 -3.27 -18.42 2.73
C ALA A 36 -4.54 -19.09 2.17
N ILE A 37 -5.29 -18.42 1.27
CA ILE A 37 -6.44 -19.03 0.56
C ILE A 37 -5.97 -20.23 -0.25
N LEU A 38 -4.90 -20.07 -1.04
CA LEU A 38 -4.42 -21.15 -1.89
C LEU A 38 -3.87 -22.32 -1.08
N GLN A 39 -3.18 -22.05 0.03
CA GLN A 39 -2.65 -23.09 0.93
C GLN A 39 -3.78 -23.91 1.57
N GLU A 40 -4.88 -23.26 1.95
CA GLU A 40 -6.08 -23.94 2.49
C GLU A 40 -6.83 -24.74 1.42
N SER A 41 -6.85 -24.22 0.19
CA SER A 41 -7.63 -24.78 -0.92
C SER A 41 -6.91 -25.94 -1.61
N PHE A 42 -5.58 -25.88 -1.68
CA PHE A 42 -4.72 -26.80 -2.42
C PHE A 42 -3.55 -27.29 -1.55
N PRO A 43 -3.81 -28.14 -0.54
CA PRO A 43 -2.79 -28.53 0.46
C PRO A 43 -1.59 -29.28 -0.12
N ASP A 44 -1.71 -29.87 -1.32
CA ASP A 44 -0.63 -30.59 -2.00
C ASP A 44 0.28 -29.67 -2.85
N LYS A 45 -0.16 -28.44 -3.14
CA LYS A 45 0.62 -27.48 -3.94
C LYS A 45 1.65 -26.75 -3.08
N LYS A 46 2.74 -26.33 -3.72
CA LYS A 46 3.78 -25.50 -3.09
C LYS A 46 3.47 -24.04 -3.33
N ILE A 47 3.17 -23.30 -2.27
CA ILE A 47 2.74 -21.90 -2.36
C ILE A 47 3.64 -21.05 -1.48
N TYR A 48 4.29 -20.06 -2.09
CA TYR A 48 5.27 -19.19 -1.44
C TYR A 48 4.88 -17.72 -1.58
N ALA A 49 5.07 -16.93 -0.52
CA ALA A 49 4.99 -15.48 -0.53
C ALA A 49 6.38 -14.89 -0.27
N VAL A 50 6.98 -14.27 -1.28
CA VAL A 50 8.40 -13.86 -1.27
C VAL A 50 8.59 -12.34 -1.25
N GLY A 51 9.82 -11.90 -0.98
CA GLY A 51 10.22 -10.50 -0.99
C GLY A 51 10.99 -10.09 0.26
N LEU A 52 11.54 -8.87 0.27
CA LEU A 52 12.22 -8.29 1.42
C LEU A 52 11.23 -7.94 2.52
N GLU A 53 11.38 -8.52 3.71
CA GLU A 53 10.48 -8.26 4.84
C GLU A 53 10.51 -6.79 5.29
N GLU A 54 9.35 -6.31 5.76
CA GLU A 54 9.21 -5.04 6.46
C GLU A 54 8.97 -5.32 7.95
N PRO A 55 9.92 -4.99 8.85
CA PRO A 55 9.82 -5.31 10.26
C PRO A 55 8.53 -4.86 10.93
N THR A 56 8.02 -3.68 10.53
CA THR A 56 6.76 -3.14 11.09
C THR A 56 5.53 -3.95 10.68
N LEU A 57 5.61 -4.78 9.63
CA LEU A 57 4.52 -5.62 9.14
C LEU A 57 4.68 -7.10 9.50
N HIS A 58 5.67 -7.47 10.32
CA HIS A 58 5.86 -8.86 10.78
C HIS A 58 4.65 -9.43 11.53
N TYR A 59 3.81 -8.58 12.13
CA TYR A 59 2.54 -8.99 12.76
C TYR A 59 1.51 -9.50 11.74
N MET A 60 1.65 -9.12 10.46
CA MET A 60 0.81 -9.64 9.39
C MET A 60 1.30 -11.02 8.99
N ARG A 61 2.53 -11.15 8.50
CA ARG A 61 3.08 -12.42 8.02
C ARG A 61 4.61 -12.37 7.95
N ARG A 62 5.27 -13.51 8.13
CA ARG A 62 6.67 -13.72 7.75
C ARG A 62 6.77 -14.31 6.34
N LEU A 63 7.77 -13.91 5.57
CA LEU A 63 7.92 -14.28 4.16
C LEU A 63 8.79 -15.51 3.98
N ASP A 64 8.56 -16.21 2.88
CA ASP A 64 9.29 -17.41 2.50
C ASP A 64 10.62 -17.04 1.83
N VAL A 65 11.69 -17.78 2.15
CA VAL A 65 12.97 -17.72 1.45
C VAL A 65 13.09 -18.97 0.59
N ILE A 66 13.27 -18.77 -0.72
CA ILE A 66 13.32 -19.85 -1.71
C ILE A 66 14.53 -19.69 -2.63
N GLU A 67 15.06 -20.82 -3.07
CA GLU A 67 16.11 -20.91 -4.10
C GLU A 67 15.52 -20.65 -5.49
N ASP A 68 16.38 -20.26 -6.44
CA ASP A 68 15.96 -19.90 -7.81
C ASP A 68 15.32 -21.09 -8.54
N GLU A 69 15.76 -22.32 -8.27
CA GLU A 69 15.23 -23.53 -8.92
C GLU A 69 13.76 -23.78 -8.60
N VAL A 70 13.22 -23.19 -7.53
CA VAL A 70 11.79 -23.28 -7.18
C VAL A 70 10.91 -22.58 -8.21
N TYR A 71 11.44 -21.62 -8.98
CA TYR A 71 10.69 -20.94 -10.05
C TYR A 71 10.51 -21.80 -11.31
N ASN A 72 11.30 -22.86 -11.49
CA ASN A 72 11.21 -23.72 -12.68
C ASN A 72 9.82 -24.39 -12.75
N GLY A 73 9.04 -24.10 -13.80
CA GLY A 73 7.68 -24.65 -13.92
C GLY A 73 6.67 -24.00 -12.98
N ALA A 74 6.98 -22.86 -12.37
CA ALA A 74 6.09 -22.19 -11.41
C ALA A 74 5.18 -21.15 -12.09
N LEU A 75 4.00 -20.97 -11.50
CA LEU A 75 3.16 -19.80 -11.73
C LEU A 75 3.60 -18.67 -10.80
N VAL A 76 3.91 -17.51 -11.37
CA VAL A 76 4.19 -16.29 -10.61
C VAL A 76 2.97 -15.38 -10.62
N ILE A 77 2.59 -14.87 -9.44
CA ILE A 77 1.51 -13.89 -9.28
C ILE A 77 2.11 -12.65 -8.61
N VAL A 78 1.88 -11.47 -9.17
CA VAL A 78 2.30 -10.19 -8.58
C VAL A 78 1.06 -9.42 -8.15
N CYS A 79 0.97 -9.15 -6.85
CA CYS A 79 -0.09 -8.37 -6.26
C CYS A 79 0.34 -6.91 -6.06
N ASP A 80 -0.61 -6.00 -6.18
CA ASP A 80 -0.48 -4.61 -5.69
C ASP A 80 0.77 -3.89 -6.21
N THR A 81 1.11 -4.04 -7.48
CA THR A 81 2.32 -3.43 -8.03
C THR A 81 2.07 -2.83 -9.40
N ALA A 82 1.91 -1.51 -9.45
CA ALA A 82 1.63 -0.80 -10.70
C ALA A 82 2.71 -1.00 -11.76
N ASN A 83 3.99 -0.91 -11.37
CA ASN A 83 5.15 -0.87 -12.27
C ASN A 83 6.14 -2.01 -11.99
N GLU A 84 6.66 -2.65 -13.05
CA GLU A 84 7.60 -3.78 -12.94
C GLU A 84 8.85 -3.45 -12.10
N GLU A 85 9.37 -2.23 -12.25
CA GLU A 85 10.54 -1.75 -11.50
C GLU A 85 10.32 -1.80 -9.98
N ARG A 86 9.07 -1.69 -9.53
CA ARG A 86 8.72 -1.73 -8.10
C ARG A 86 8.48 -3.13 -7.56
N ILE A 87 8.49 -4.19 -8.37
CA ILE A 87 8.34 -5.56 -7.87
C ILE A 87 9.50 -5.89 -6.93
N CYS A 88 9.15 -6.36 -5.72
CA CYS A 88 10.09 -6.84 -4.73
C CYS A 88 10.47 -8.28 -5.05
N ASP A 89 11.77 -8.53 -5.18
CA ASP A 89 12.36 -9.73 -5.79
C ASP A 89 12.26 -9.73 -7.33
N LYS A 90 13.42 -9.66 -8.00
CA LYS A 90 13.52 -9.56 -9.47
C LYS A 90 13.38 -10.91 -10.18
N ARG A 91 13.21 -11.99 -9.43
CA ARG A 91 12.99 -13.33 -9.98
C ARG A 91 11.57 -13.58 -10.46
N TYR A 92 10.66 -12.60 -10.39
CA TYR A 92 9.27 -12.72 -10.86
C TYR A 92 9.13 -13.16 -12.33
N THR A 93 10.18 -13.00 -13.14
CA THR A 93 10.22 -13.43 -14.55
C THR A 93 10.75 -14.85 -14.76
N LEU A 94 11.18 -15.56 -13.71
CA LEU A 94 11.78 -16.90 -13.82
C LEU A 94 10.74 -18.02 -13.94
N GLY A 95 9.45 -17.74 -13.65
CA GLY A 95 8.37 -18.72 -13.80
C GLY A 95 7.90 -18.91 -15.24
N ASP A 96 7.14 -19.97 -15.46
CA ASP A 96 6.56 -20.31 -16.78
C ASP A 96 5.38 -19.39 -17.16
N LYS A 97 4.78 -18.74 -16.16
CA LYS A 97 3.63 -17.85 -16.31
C LYS A 97 3.67 -16.72 -15.29
N LEU A 98 3.29 -15.52 -15.70
CA LEU A 98 3.19 -14.34 -14.86
C LEU A 98 1.76 -13.77 -14.87
N ILE A 99 1.19 -13.54 -13.68
CA ILE A 99 -0.13 -12.93 -13.51
C ILE A 99 0.02 -11.64 -12.71
N LYS A 100 -0.58 -10.54 -13.20
CA LYS A 100 -0.71 -9.28 -12.47
C LYS A 100 -2.11 -9.15 -11.87
N ILE A 101 -2.21 -8.85 -10.57
CA ILE A 101 -3.45 -8.46 -9.89
C ILE A 101 -3.21 -7.13 -9.19
N ASP A 102 -3.92 -6.08 -9.59
CA ASP A 102 -3.62 -4.73 -9.12
C ASP A 102 -4.83 -3.79 -9.20
N HIS A 103 -4.86 -2.76 -8.35
CA HIS A 103 -5.91 -1.73 -8.34
C HIS A 103 -5.41 -0.35 -8.80
N HIS A 104 -4.13 -0.22 -9.10
CA HIS A 104 -3.56 1.01 -9.65
C HIS A 104 -3.89 1.23 -11.13
N PRO A 105 -3.80 2.46 -11.66
CA PRO A 105 -3.88 2.71 -13.10
C PRO A 105 -2.86 1.87 -13.89
N ASN A 106 -3.31 1.20 -14.94
CA ASN A 106 -2.51 0.24 -15.70
C ASN A 106 -1.60 0.91 -16.75
N GLU A 107 -0.75 1.84 -16.33
CA GLU A 107 0.22 2.54 -17.20
C GLU A 107 1.39 1.63 -17.61
N ASP A 108 1.64 0.55 -16.86
CA ASP A 108 2.68 -0.46 -17.13
C ASP A 108 2.05 -1.87 -17.17
N PRO A 109 1.57 -2.32 -18.35
CA PRO A 109 0.86 -3.58 -18.51
C PRO A 109 1.82 -4.77 -18.64
N TYR A 110 2.19 -5.38 -17.52
CA TYR A 110 3.04 -6.57 -17.47
C TYR A 110 2.28 -7.84 -17.06
N GLY A 111 2.84 -9.00 -17.41
CA GLY A 111 2.26 -10.33 -17.15
C GLY A 111 1.49 -10.93 -18.33
N ASP A 112 1.38 -12.25 -18.35
CA ASP A 112 0.62 -13.00 -19.35
C ASP A 112 -0.90 -12.88 -19.16
N LEU A 113 -1.34 -12.73 -17.90
CA LEU A 113 -2.72 -12.39 -17.54
C LEU A 113 -2.73 -11.19 -16.60
N LEU A 114 -3.64 -10.26 -16.83
CA LEU A 114 -3.76 -9.04 -16.06
C LEU A 114 -5.19 -8.88 -15.56
N TRP A 115 -5.37 -8.81 -14.25
CA TRP A 115 -6.60 -8.35 -13.63
C TRP A 115 -6.33 -7.03 -12.93
N VAL A 116 -6.73 -5.94 -13.60
CA VAL A 116 -6.62 -4.59 -13.03
C VAL A 116 -8.01 -4.00 -12.85
N ASP A 117 -8.34 -3.58 -11.64
CA ASP A 117 -9.61 -2.91 -11.32
C ASP A 117 -9.36 -1.64 -10.49
N THR A 118 -9.34 -0.49 -11.16
CA THR A 118 -9.12 0.82 -10.52
C THR A 118 -10.30 1.31 -9.69
N SER A 119 -11.42 0.58 -9.68
CA SER A 119 -12.57 0.88 -8.81
C SER A 119 -12.49 0.17 -7.46
N ALA A 120 -11.59 -0.82 -7.31
CA ALA A 120 -11.38 -1.52 -6.06
C ALA A 120 -10.68 -0.62 -5.04
N SER A 121 -11.10 -0.72 -3.77
CA SER A 121 -10.50 0.07 -2.70
C SER A 121 -9.04 -0.28 -2.44
N SER A 122 -8.66 -1.52 -2.73
CA SER A 122 -7.37 -2.16 -2.42
C SER A 122 -7.24 -3.44 -3.24
N CYS A 123 -6.01 -3.92 -3.45
CA CYS A 123 -5.77 -5.24 -4.01
C CYS A 123 -6.31 -6.36 -3.08
N SER A 124 -6.32 -6.15 -1.76
CA SER A 124 -6.94 -7.08 -0.80
C SER A 124 -8.45 -7.25 -1.03
N GLU A 125 -9.16 -6.17 -1.38
CA GLU A 125 -10.56 -6.24 -1.78
C GLU A 125 -10.74 -7.12 -3.04
N MET A 126 -9.83 -6.99 -4.01
CA MET A 126 -9.83 -7.84 -5.21
C MET A 126 -9.57 -9.31 -4.85
N ILE A 127 -8.62 -9.62 -3.95
CA ILE A 127 -8.37 -11.01 -3.55
C ILE A 127 -9.59 -11.61 -2.84
N TYR A 128 -10.33 -10.83 -2.04
CA TYR A 128 -11.60 -11.29 -1.48
C TYR A 128 -12.66 -11.55 -2.57
N GLU A 129 -12.76 -10.68 -3.58
CA GLU A 129 -13.64 -10.89 -4.73
C GLU A 129 -13.26 -12.16 -5.53
N PHE A 130 -11.96 -12.42 -5.71
CA PHE A 130 -11.44 -13.66 -6.29
C PHE A 130 -11.88 -14.89 -5.49
N TYR A 131 -11.75 -14.84 -4.16
CA TYR A 131 -12.23 -15.91 -3.27
C TYR A 131 -13.74 -16.18 -3.47
N LEU A 132 -14.58 -15.14 -3.47
CA LEU A 132 -16.03 -15.30 -3.64
C LEU A 132 -16.39 -16.01 -4.96
N LYS A 133 -15.70 -15.68 -6.05
CA LYS A 133 -15.92 -16.31 -7.36
C LYS A 133 -15.40 -17.74 -7.43
N GLY A 134 -14.32 -18.06 -6.71
CA GLY A 134 -13.73 -19.39 -6.65
C GLY A 134 -14.35 -20.31 -5.60
N GLN A 135 -15.22 -19.81 -4.71
CA GLN A 135 -15.82 -20.61 -3.63
C GLN A 135 -16.58 -21.84 -4.18
N ALA A 136 -17.37 -21.65 -5.26
CA ALA A 136 -18.07 -22.74 -5.93
C ALA A 136 -17.14 -23.76 -6.61
N LYS A 137 -15.85 -23.40 -6.79
CA LYS A 137 -14.78 -24.23 -7.35
C LYS A 137 -13.83 -24.76 -6.27
N GLY A 138 -14.19 -24.62 -4.99
CA GLY A 138 -13.45 -25.22 -3.89
C GLY A 138 -12.44 -24.30 -3.21
N LEU A 139 -12.38 -23.00 -3.53
CA LEU A 139 -11.58 -22.08 -2.72
C LEU A 139 -12.13 -21.97 -1.30
N LYS A 140 -11.21 -21.98 -0.35
CA LYS A 140 -11.49 -21.93 1.08
C LYS A 140 -10.81 -20.72 1.71
N MET A 141 -11.49 -20.14 2.69
CA MET A 141 -10.99 -19.06 3.52
C MET A 141 -10.74 -19.62 4.92
N ASN A 142 -9.62 -19.24 5.52
CA ASN A 142 -9.30 -19.53 6.92
C ASN A 142 -9.07 -18.22 7.70
N ASP A 143 -8.93 -18.33 9.02
CA ASP A 143 -8.77 -17.18 9.91
C ASP A 143 -7.56 -16.30 9.53
N SER A 144 -6.47 -16.93 9.08
CA SER A 144 -5.26 -16.21 8.67
C SER A 144 -5.51 -15.39 7.40
N ALA A 145 -6.13 -15.99 6.38
CA ALA A 145 -6.48 -15.29 5.14
C ALA A 145 -7.43 -14.12 5.43
N ALA A 146 -8.48 -14.36 6.22
CA ALA A 146 -9.45 -13.33 6.56
C ALA A 146 -8.81 -12.15 7.30
N ARG A 147 -7.95 -12.43 8.29
CA ARG A 147 -7.20 -11.40 9.02
C ARG A 147 -6.30 -10.58 8.11
N LEU A 148 -5.59 -11.22 7.18
CA LEU A 148 -4.67 -10.56 6.25
C LEU A 148 -5.42 -9.64 5.28
N LEU A 149 -6.49 -10.14 4.67
CA LEU A 149 -7.31 -9.34 3.75
C LEU A 149 -7.98 -8.17 4.47
N TYR A 150 -8.49 -8.39 5.68
CA TYR A 150 -9.06 -7.32 6.49
C TYR A 150 -8.02 -6.24 6.81
N ALA A 151 -6.80 -6.63 7.19
CA ALA A 151 -5.71 -5.71 7.47
C ALA A 151 -5.31 -4.88 6.25
N GLY A 152 -5.26 -5.48 5.06
CA GLY A 152 -4.96 -4.77 3.81
C GLY A 152 -6.05 -3.76 3.45
N ILE A 153 -7.33 -4.17 3.49
CA ILE A 153 -8.47 -3.27 3.26
C ILE A 153 -8.45 -2.10 4.26
N VAL A 154 -8.21 -2.38 5.55
CA VAL A 154 -8.11 -1.34 6.58
C VAL A 154 -6.95 -0.39 6.28
N GLY A 155 -5.78 -0.92 5.91
CA GLY A 155 -4.60 -0.10 5.61
C GLY A 155 -4.88 0.91 4.50
N ASP A 156 -5.41 0.43 3.37
CA ASP A 156 -5.54 1.25 2.17
C ASP A 156 -6.77 2.18 2.19
N THR A 157 -7.74 1.88 3.05
CA THR A 157 -8.90 2.76 3.30
C THR A 157 -8.68 3.72 4.47
N GLY A 158 -7.54 3.65 5.17
CA GLY A 158 -7.33 4.43 6.39
C GLY A 158 -8.37 4.10 7.46
N ARG A 159 -8.72 2.81 7.58
CA ARG A 159 -9.84 2.29 8.38
C ARG A 159 -11.16 2.96 7.98
N PHE A 160 -11.49 2.84 6.70
CA PHE A 160 -12.74 3.30 6.09
C PHE A 160 -12.93 4.83 6.07
N LEU A 161 -11.83 5.58 6.21
CA LEU A 161 -11.83 7.04 6.21
C LEU A 161 -11.67 7.63 4.80
N PHE A 162 -10.87 6.98 3.96
CA PHE A 162 -10.51 7.51 2.66
C PHE A 162 -11.62 7.30 1.62
N PRO A 163 -11.73 8.18 0.60
CA PRO A 163 -12.77 8.09 -0.43
C PRO A 163 -12.73 6.83 -1.30
N SER A 164 -11.65 6.04 -1.24
CA SER A 164 -11.57 4.70 -1.84
C SER A 164 -12.56 3.71 -1.21
N THR A 165 -13.08 4.01 -0.02
CA THR A 165 -14.06 3.16 0.67
C THR A 165 -15.40 3.18 -0.06
N THR A 166 -15.88 1.99 -0.44
CA THR A 166 -17.18 1.80 -1.11
C THR A 166 -18.13 0.94 -0.28
N GLU A 167 -19.40 0.80 -0.73
CA GLU A 167 -20.33 -0.18 -0.17
C GLU A 167 -19.76 -1.60 -0.24
N LYS A 168 -19.10 -1.96 -1.35
CA LYS A 168 -18.43 -3.25 -1.54
C LYS A 168 -17.36 -3.47 -0.48
N THR A 169 -16.53 -2.47 -0.24
CA THR A 169 -15.46 -2.47 0.77
C THR A 169 -15.98 -2.77 2.17
N LEU A 170 -17.02 -2.06 2.59
CA LEU A 170 -17.65 -2.23 3.90
C LEU A 170 -18.35 -3.59 4.03
N GLY A 171 -19.02 -4.04 2.96
CA GLY A 171 -19.64 -5.36 2.91
C GLY A 171 -18.60 -6.48 3.10
N TYR A 172 -17.50 -6.43 2.37
CA TYR A 172 -16.43 -7.44 2.48
C TYR A 172 -15.75 -7.40 3.85
N ALA A 173 -15.47 -6.20 4.37
CA ALA A 173 -14.97 -6.06 5.73
C ALA A 173 -15.94 -6.65 6.76
N GLY A 174 -17.25 -6.48 6.59
CA GLY A 174 -18.28 -7.07 7.44
C GLY A 174 -18.28 -8.60 7.43
N GLU A 175 -18.05 -9.22 6.28
CA GLU A 175 -17.93 -10.68 6.17
C GLU A 175 -16.63 -11.22 6.79
N LEU A 176 -15.52 -10.51 6.57
CA LEU A 176 -14.20 -10.91 7.07
C LEU A 176 -14.15 -10.95 8.60
N ILE A 177 -14.88 -10.07 9.30
CA ILE A 177 -14.89 -10.05 10.77
C ILE A 177 -15.66 -11.21 11.42
N HIS A 178 -16.30 -12.08 10.63
CA HIS A 178 -16.90 -13.32 11.16
C HIS A 178 -15.87 -14.42 11.46
N TYR A 179 -14.63 -14.28 10.97
CA TYR A 179 -13.53 -15.20 11.22
C TYR A 179 -12.88 -14.96 12.58
N ASN A 180 -12.17 -15.96 13.09
CA ASN A 180 -11.63 -15.94 14.44
C ASN A 180 -10.24 -15.26 14.48
N PHE A 181 -10.24 -13.92 14.46
CA PHE A 181 -9.05 -13.12 14.74
C PHE A 181 -9.37 -11.90 15.62
N SER A 182 -8.41 -11.52 16.46
CA SER A 182 -8.56 -10.33 17.31
C SER A 182 -8.31 -9.06 16.50
N ARG A 183 -9.39 -8.31 16.23
CA ARG A 183 -9.30 -6.97 15.64
C ARG A 183 -8.53 -6.02 16.54
N THR A 184 -8.69 -6.14 17.87
CA THR A 184 -7.97 -5.31 18.83
C THR A 184 -6.47 -5.52 18.72
N GLU A 185 -6.00 -6.78 18.73
CA GLU A 185 -4.56 -7.07 18.57
C GLU A 185 -4.04 -6.63 17.20
N LEU A 186 -4.85 -6.80 16.15
CA LEU A 186 -4.50 -6.34 14.81
C LEU A 186 -4.30 -4.82 14.77
N PHE A 187 -5.24 -4.05 15.34
CA PHE A 187 -5.15 -2.59 15.38
C PHE A 187 -4.04 -2.11 16.32
N ASP A 188 -3.85 -2.76 17.46
CA ASP A 188 -2.78 -2.43 18.40
C ASP A 188 -1.42 -2.54 17.71
N LYS A 189 -1.19 -3.61 16.92
CA LYS A 189 0.04 -3.77 16.13
C LYS A 189 0.13 -2.87 14.91
N MET A 190 -0.97 -2.64 14.21
CA MET A 190 -0.99 -1.75 13.04
C MET A 190 -0.70 -0.29 13.40
N TYR A 191 -1.09 0.16 14.60
CA TYR A 191 -0.91 1.54 15.05
C TYR A 191 0.20 1.71 16.09
N GLU A 192 0.96 0.65 16.38
CA GLU A 192 2.07 0.68 17.32
C GLU A 192 3.16 1.65 16.79
N LEU A 193 3.57 2.58 17.64
CA LEU A 193 4.66 3.51 17.35
C LEU A 193 5.66 3.47 18.49
N ASP A 194 6.94 3.49 18.15
CA ASP A 194 7.99 3.63 19.14
C ASP A 194 7.92 5.00 19.82
N LEU A 195 8.36 5.06 21.08
CA LEU A 195 8.29 6.26 21.91
C LEU A 195 8.94 7.49 21.25
N ASN A 196 10.08 7.28 20.57
CA ASN A 196 10.79 8.35 19.88
C ASN A 196 10.00 8.88 18.67
N ILE A 197 9.27 8.01 17.97
CA ILE A 197 8.38 8.39 16.87
C ILE A 197 7.15 9.14 17.38
N VAL A 198 6.61 8.75 18.55
CA VAL A 198 5.56 9.51 19.24
C VAL A 198 6.04 10.92 19.63
N LYS A 199 7.31 11.07 20.05
CA LYS A 199 7.90 12.39 20.34
C LYS A 199 8.08 13.23 19.07
N LEU A 200 8.55 12.64 17.97
CA LEU A 200 8.66 13.31 16.66
C LEU A 200 7.28 13.77 16.16
N ASN A 201 6.25 12.96 16.36
CA ASN A 201 4.86 13.34 16.10
C ASN A 201 4.48 14.61 16.87
N GLY A 202 4.84 14.70 18.16
CA GLY A 202 4.67 15.92 18.96
C GLY A 202 5.39 17.14 18.37
N TYR A 203 6.61 16.98 17.86
CA TYR A 203 7.33 18.05 17.17
C TYR A 203 6.58 18.52 15.93
N ILE A 204 6.13 17.60 15.08
CA ILE A 204 5.41 17.93 13.84
C ILE A 204 4.15 18.74 14.16
N LEU A 205 3.37 18.32 15.15
CA LEU A 205 2.15 19.03 15.57
C LEU A 205 2.41 20.44 16.08
N GLN A 206 3.60 20.71 16.62
CA GLN A 206 3.99 22.03 17.12
C GLN A 206 4.58 22.94 16.03
N ASN A 207 5.16 22.37 14.97
CA ASN A 207 6.02 23.10 14.04
C ASN A 207 5.56 23.08 12.57
N PHE A 208 4.43 22.44 12.23
CA PHE A 208 3.90 22.54 10.87
C PHE A 208 3.42 23.98 10.58
N GLU A 209 3.61 24.42 9.34
CA GLU A 209 3.11 25.73 8.87
C GLU A 209 1.84 25.53 8.06
N LEU A 210 0.83 26.37 8.29
CA LEU A 210 -0.42 26.40 7.50
C LEU A 210 -0.54 27.73 6.76
N GLN A 211 -0.60 27.66 5.44
CA GLN A 211 -0.81 28.81 4.55
C GLN A 211 -2.31 29.14 4.43
N GLU A 212 -2.63 30.40 4.09
CA GLU A 212 -4.02 30.87 3.94
C GLU A 212 -4.82 30.11 2.88
N ASN A 213 -4.14 29.61 1.83
CA ASN A 213 -4.76 28.81 0.78
C ASN A 213 -5.12 27.37 1.23
N GLY A 214 -4.76 26.97 2.45
CA GLY A 214 -5.05 25.67 3.06
C GLY A 214 -3.96 24.62 2.88
N VAL A 215 -2.77 25.00 2.39
CA VAL A 215 -1.60 24.11 2.31
C VAL A 215 -0.90 24.06 3.66
N ALA A 216 -0.71 22.86 4.21
CA ALA A 216 0.19 22.66 5.35
C ALA A 216 1.52 22.02 4.95
N SER A 217 2.60 22.36 5.65
CA SER A 217 3.91 21.78 5.37
C SER A 217 4.76 21.59 6.62
N VAL A 218 5.66 20.61 6.57
CA VAL A 218 6.70 20.41 7.57
C VAL A 218 7.98 19.91 6.89
N LYS A 219 9.13 20.41 7.36
CA LYS A 219 10.46 19.99 6.92
C LYS A 219 11.08 19.14 8.03
N LEU A 220 11.48 17.91 7.71
CA LEU A 220 12.16 16.99 8.59
C LEU A 220 13.58 16.78 8.04
N THR A 221 14.53 17.60 8.52
CA THR A 221 15.94 17.51 8.11
C THR A 221 16.60 16.29 8.75
N LYS A 222 17.77 15.93 8.23
CA LYS A 222 18.56 14.81 8.76
C LYS A 222 18.95 15.04 10.22
N GLU A 223 19.34 16.27 10.59
CA GLU A 223 19.71 16.61 11.96
C GLU A 223 18.52 16.46 12.92
N LEU A 224 17.32 16.86 12.49
CA LEU A 224 16.11 16.68 13.27
C LEU A 224 15.77 15.20 13.44
N LEU A 225 15.85 14.41 12.36
CA LEU A 225 15.60 12.97 12.45
C LEU A 225 16.61 12.28 13.39
N GLU A 226 17.88 12.69 13.37
CA GLU A 226 18.91 12.22 14.30
C GLU A 226 18.60 12.60 15.76
N GLU A 227 18.12 13.82 16.04
CA GLU A 227 17.70 14.26 17.38
C GLU A 227 16.63 13.34 17.99
N TYR A 228 15.68 12.90 17.15
CA TYR A 228 14.61 11.99 17.55
C TYR A 228 14.98 10.51 17.35
N ASN A 229 16.21 10.17 16.95
CA ASN A 229 16.62 8.81 16.60
C ASN A 229 15.62 8.12 15.67
N ALA A 230 15.08 8.86 14.70
CA ALA A 230 14.02 8.44 13.81
C ALA A 230 14.57 8.19 12.41
N LYS A 231 14.18 7.08 11.79
CA LYS A 231 14.51 6.81 10.39
C LYS A 231 13.53 7.55 9.48
N PRO A 232 13.95 7.98 8.27
CA PRO A 232 13.05 8.60 7.30
C PRO A 232 11.79 7.77 6.96
N ALA A 233 11.90 6.44 6.99
CA ALA A 233 10.78 5.53 6.79
C ALA A 233 9.74 5.63 7.92
N GLU A 234 10.18 5.73 9.18
CA GLU A 234 9.32 5.87 10.36
C GLU A 234 8.64 7.25 10.37
N ALA A 235 9.39 8.31 10.03
CA ALA A 235 8.84 9.65 9.86
C ALA A 235 7.77 9.72 8.76
N SER A 236 7.91 8.92 7.69
CA SER A 236 6.90 8.83 6.63
C SER A 236 5.55 8.29 7.11
N LEU A 237 5.52 7.48 8.18
CA LEU A 237 4.28 6.95 8.77
C LEU A 237 3.43 8.07 9.39
N LEU A 238 4.07 9.16 9.83
CA LEU A 238 3.41 10.30 10.46
C LEU A 238 2.76 11.27 9.47
N VAL A 239 2.85 11.04 8.15
CA VAL A 239 2.26 11.96 7.18
C VAL A 239 0.76 12.14 7.41
N GLY A 240 0.03 11.15 7.93
CA GLY A 240 -1.41 11.24 8.14
C GLY A 240 -1.87 12.24 9.22
N ILE A 241 -1.00 12.65 10.15
CA ILE A 241 -1.47 13.27 11.41
C ILE A 241 -2.16 14.63 11.22
N LEU A 242 -1.80 15.36 10.16
CA LEU A 242 -2.32 16.71 9.92
C LEU A 242 -3.75 16.70 9.35
N GLY A 243 -4.29 15.54 8.93
CA GLY A 243 -5.58 15.44 8.26
C GLY A 243 -6.79 15.97 9.07
N ASN A 244 -6.66 16.14 10.39
CA ASN A 244 -7.72 16.63 11.27
C ASN A 244 -7.68 18.14 11.56
N VAL A 245 -6.66 18.86 11.09
CA VAL A 245 -6.54 20.31 11.33
C VAL A 245 -7.59 21.06 10.50
N LYS A 246 -8.37 21.91 11.18
CA LYS A 246 -9.37 22.76 10.52
C LYS A 246 -8.70 23.73 9.55
N GLY A 247 -9.18 23.77 8.31
CA GLY A 247 -8.68 24.67 7.27
C GLY A 247 -7.66 24.02 6.32
N ILE A 248 -7.09 22.86 6.66
CA ILE A 248 -6.22 22.11 5.74
C ILE A 248 -7.03 21.56 4.56
N LYS A 249 -6.51 21.79 3.34
CA LYS A 249 -6.99 21.18 2.09
C LYS A 249 -6.03 20.08 1.62
N ALA A 250 -4.73 20.36 1.62
CA ALA A 250 -3.67 19.42 1.28
C ALA A 250 -2.42 19.73 2.11
N TRP A 251 -1.54 18.75 2.25
CA TRP A 251 -0.32 18.93 3.01
C TRP A 251 0.86 18.12 2.48
N VAL A 252 2.06 18.55 2.85
CA VAL A 252 3.31 17.95 2.40
C VAL A 252 4.31 17.79 3.54
N PHE A 253 4.91 16.60 3.63
CA PHE A 253 6.10 16.39 4.44
C PHE A 253 7.31 16.33 3.51
N PHE A 254 8.36 17.08 3.85
CA PHE A 254 9.67 16.98 3.23
C PHE A 254 10.59 16.23 4.19
N ILE A 255 11.01 15.02 3.83
CA ILE A 255 11.78 14.14 4.71
C ILE A 255 13.14 13.89 4.07
N GLU A 256 14.20 14.38 4.70
CA GLU A 256 15.56 14.24 4.20
C GLU A 256 16.09 12.81 4.37
N GLU A 257 16.61 12.25 3.30
CA GLU A 257 17.36 10.99 3.23
C GLU A 257 18.79 11.30 2.76
N ASP A 258 19.67 10.30 2.71
CA ASP A 258 21.08 10.52 2.37
C ASP A 258 21.30 11.11 0.98
N GLU A 259 20.46 10.76 -0.01
CA GLU A 259 20.64 11.16 -1.42
C GLU A 259 19.50 12.04 -1.97
N GLN A 260 18.42 12.22 -1.21
CA GLN A 260 17.21 12.89 -1.69
C GLN A 260 16.37 13.43 -0.54
N ILE A 261 15.42 14.32 -0.85
CA ILE A 261 14.36 14.71 0.06
C ILE A 261 13.06 14.10 -0.46
N ARG A 262 12.47 13.20 0.32
CA ARG A 262 11.18 12.61 -0.02
C ARG A 262 10.05 13.59 0.25
N VAL A 263 9.25 13.79 -0.78
CA VAL A 263 8.05 14.64 -0.76
C VAL A 263 6.85 13.73 -0.58
N ARG A 264 6.18 13.79 0.58
CA ARG A 264 4.97 13.01 0.87
C ARG A 264 3.76 13.93 0.84
N LEU A 265 2.91 13.77 -0.16
CA LEU A 265 1.74 14.61 -0.39
C LEU A 265 0.48 13.87 0.07
N ARG A 266 -0.42 14.60 0.72
CA ARG A 266 -1.75 14.13 1.11
C ARG A 266 -2.79 15.21 0.92
N SER A 267 -4.04 14.82 0.73
CA SER A 267 -5.14 15.74 0.44
C SER A 267 -6.47 15.26 1.02
N LYS A 268 -7.33 16.21 1.41
CA LYS A 268 -8.73 15.96 1.79
C LYS A 268 -9.72 16.21 0.64
N GLY A 269 -9.24 16.53 -0.55
CA GLY A 269 -10.11 16.88 -1.67
C GLY A 269 -9.37 17.18 -2.97
N PRO A 270 -8.52 18.23 -3.03
CA PRO A 270 -7.79 18.56 -4.25
C PRO A 270 -6.94 17.38 -4.77
N VAL A 271 -6.94 17.14 -6.08
CA VAL A 271 -6.15 16.06 -6.69
C VAL A 271 -4.68 16.45 -6.74
N ILE A 272 -3.82 15.72 -6.03
CA ILE A 272 -2.40 16.04 -5.81
C ILE A 272 -1.42 15.16 -6.61
N ASN A 273 -1.87 14.07 -7.23
CA ASN A 273 -0.97 13.22 -8.02
C ASN A 273 -0.40 13.95 -9.25
N VAL A 274 -1.13 14.95 -9.76
CA VAL A 274 -0.64 15.88 -10.79
C VAL A 274 0.56 16.70 -10.31
N VAL A 275 0.60 17.07 -9.01
CA VAL A 275 1.74 17.79 -8.41
C VAL A 275 2.91 16.84 -8.30
N ALA A 276 2.70 15.63 -7.75
CA ALA A 276 3.75 14.64 -7.62
C ALA A 276 4.43 14.32 -8.97
N ARG A 277 3.66 14.17 -10.06
CA ARG A 277 4.21 13.95 -11.41
C ARG A 277 5.11 15.09 -11.92
N LYS A 278 4.83 16.36 -11.56
CA LYS A 278 5.70 17.49 -11.91
C LYS A 278 7.11 17.35 -11.29
N PHE A 279 7.20 16.68 -10.14
CA PHE A 279 8.45 16.43 -9.41
C PHE A 279 8.92 14.98 -9.55
N LYS A 280 8.71 14.38 -10.73
CA LYS A 280 9.16 13.00 -11.06
C LYS A 280 8.63 11.92 -10.10
N GLY A 281 7.48 12.17 -9.50
CA GLY A 281 6.77 11.25 -8.61
C GLY A 281 5.47 10.72 -9.22
N GLY A 282 4.58 10.24 -8.35
CA GLY A 282 3.28 9.68 -8.71
C GLY A 282 2.47 9.22 -7.51
N GLY A 283 1.38 8.51 -7.78
CA GLY A 283 0.50 7.92 -6.76
C GLY A 283 -0.99 8.21 -6.98
N HIS A 284 -1.79 7.93 -5.95
CA HIS A 284 -3.24 8.13 -5.96
C HIS A 284 -3.61 9.62 -5.90
N PRO A 285 -4.80 10.01 -6.41
CA PRO A 285 -5.28 11.38 -6.42
C PRO A 285 -5.15 12.13 -5.09
N LEU A 286 -5.26 11.45 -3.94
CA LEU A 286 -5.24 12.06 -2.61
C LEU A 286 -4.05 11.65 -1.73
N ALA A 287 -3.20 10.74 -2.21
CA ALA A 287 -2.00 10.28 -1.54
C ALA A 287 -0.92 9.98 -2.58
N SER A 288 0.10 10.83 -2.65
CA SER A 288 1.16 10.73 -3.66
C SER A 288 2.53 11.01 -3.06
N GLY A 289 3.57 10.68 -3.80
CA GLY A 289 4.94 10.96 -3.40
C GLY A 289 5.82 11.36 -4.57
N ALA A 290 6.87 12.10 -4.28
CA ALA A 290 7.91 12.53 -5.20
C ALA A 290 9.27 12.58 -4.49
N SER A 291 10.33 12.86 -5.24
CA SER A 291 11.67 13.09 -4.72
C SER A 291 12.22 14.38 -5.31
N ILE A 292 12.74 15.24 -4.43
CA ILE A 292 13.52 16.43 -4.80
C ILE A 292 14.95 16.26 -4.27
N TYR A 293 15.90 17.03 -4.78
CA TYR A 293 17.33 16.87 -4.49
C TYR A 293 17.96 18.12 -3.87
N SER A 294 17.16 19.17 -3.65
CA SER A 294 17.58 20.37 -2.95
C SER A 294 16.45 20.99 -2.13
N TRP A 295 16.78 21.53 -0.96
CA TRP A 295 15.86 22.35 -0.16
C TRP A 295 15.34 23.59 -0.91
N ASN A 296 16.05 24.04 -1.95
CA ASN A 296 15.60 25.13 -2.82
C ASN A 296 14.37 24.77 -3.67
N GLU A 297 14.12 23.47 -3.91
CA GLU A 297 12.95 23.02 -4.68
C GLU A 297 11.67 22.98 -3.83
N VAL A 298 11.75 23.18 -2.51
CA VAL A 298 10.58 23.15 -1.62
C VAL A 298 9.55 24.21 -2.01
N ASP A 299 10.00 25.42 -2.31
CA ASP A 299 9.10 26.53 -2.64
C ASP A 299 8.35 26.26 -3.96
N ASP A 300 8.98 25.58 -4.91
CA ASP A 300 8.33 25.14 -6.16
C ASP A 300 7.25 24.09 -5.89
N VAL A 301 7.52 23.12 -5.00
CA VAL A 301 6.53 22.11 -4.58
C VAL A 301 5.35 22.78 -3.88
N LEU A 302 5.62 23.69 -2.93
CA LEU A 302 4.58 24.41 -2.20
C LEU A 302 3.73 25.28 -3.12
N LYS A 303 4.35 25.97 -4.08
CA LYS A 303 3.64 26.76 -5.09
C LYS A 303 2.73 25.89 -5.95
N ALA A 304 3.25 24.79 -6.48
CA ALA A 304 2.46 23.86 -7.30
C ALA A 304 1.29 23.24 -6.51
N LEU A 305 1.47 22.98 -5.21
CA LEU A 305 0.41 22.49 -4.33
C LEU A 305 -0.62 23.60 -4.02
N GLY A 306 -0.15 24.84 -3.81
CA GLY A 306 -0.99 26.01 -3.62
C GLY A 306 -1.95 26.27 -4.79
N GLU A 307 -1.44 26.20 -6.03
CA GLU A 307 -2.25 26.34 -7.26
C GLU A 307 -3.43 25.34 -7.30
N VAL A 308 -3.19 24.09 -6.88
CA VAL A 308 -4.22 23.05 -6.82
C VAL A 308 -5.21 23.31 -5.68
N CYS A 309 -4.75 23.85 -4.54
CA CYS A 309 -5.62 24.20 -3.41
C CYS A 309 -6.48 25.45 -3.65
N GLU A 310 -5.99 26.43 -4.42
CA GLU A 310 -6.72 27.65 -4.79
C GLU A 310 -7.83 27.38 -5.81
N THR A 311 -7.57 26.50 -6.77
CA THR A 311 -8.56 26.08 -7.78
C THR A 311 -9.59 25.09 -7.25
N TYR A 312 -9.35 24.52 -6.06
CA TYR A 312 -10.29 23.61 -5.42
C TYR A 312 -11.43 24.34 -4.71
N SER A 313 -12.62 24.24 -5.28
CA SER A 313 -13.87 24.59 -4.61
C SER A 313 -14.43 23.38 -3.88
N LEU A 314 -14.75 23.53 -2.59
CA LEU A 314 -15.56 22.53 -1.87
C LEU A 314 -16.93 22.44 -2.57
N SER A 315 -17.19 21.35 -3.30
CA SER A 315 -18.54 21.02 -3.72
C SER A 315 -19.37 20.81 -2.45
N LYS A 316 -20.40 21.65 -2.27
CA LYS A 316 -21.37 21.52 -1.19
C LYS A 316 -22.18 20.23 -1.31
#